data_AF-T1DLN8-F1
#
_entry.id   AF-T1DLN8-F1
#
_cell.length_a   1.000
_cell.length_b   1.000
_cell.length_c   1.000
_cell.angle_alpha   90.00
_cell.angle_beta   90.00
_cell.angle_gamma   90.00
#
_symmetry.space_group_name_H-M   'P 1'
#
loop_
_entity.id
_entity.type
_entity.pdbx_description
1 polymer ?
#
loop_
_entity_poly.entity_id
_entity_poly.type
_entity_poly.pdbx_seq_one_letter_code
_entity_poly.pdbx_strand_id
1 'polypeptide(L)'
;SLLSYIHRKAREQQFTLNATDDTNKNVLRICLHSVGSPVWYDRGFSKDFVHFLTVLKAIVRNTLSVCFITMPYHLFHHLEDSHLCAKLTNLCDYSFGLEAFVGQAEEQANPLFKEYHGLLNIGKITALNSLAPFTPETRDLAFKLKRSKFVIEKLHLPPDLAAEDGQSSSAIVPTMSCSGGGVKSKLDF
;
A
#
# COMPACT_ATOMS: atom_id res chain seq x y z
N SER A 1 25.36 14.93 0.01
CA SER A 1 23.97 14.47 0.22
C SER A 1 23.83 13.07 -0.37
N LEU A 2 22.96 12.21 0.19
CA LEU A 2 22.65 10.89 -0.38
C LEU A 2 22.18 10.99 -1.84
N LEU A 3 21.42 12.05 -2.16
CA LEU A 3 20.92 12.33 -3.50
C LEU A 3 22.06 12.47 -4.53
N SER A 4 23.13 13.20 -4.19
CA SER A 4 24.24 13.42 -5.11
C SER A 4 25.08 12.15 -5.31
N TYR A 5 25.19 11.31 -4.30
CA TYR A 5 25.84 10.00 -4.43
C TYR A 5 25.07 9.07 -5.37
N ILE A 6 23.74 9.04 -5.25
CA ILE A 6 22.88 8.21 -6.11
C ILE A 6 22.87 8.71 -7.54
N HIS A 7 22.80 10.03 -7.76
CA HIS A 7 22.94 10.61 -9.09
C HIS A 7 24.25 10.23 -9.76
N ARG A 8 25.35 10.25 -9.01
CA ARG A 8 26.65 9.82 -9.53
C ARG A 8 26.65 8.34 -9.88
N LYS A 9 26.11 7.49 -9.00
CA LYS A 9 25.99 6.04 -9.22
C LYS A 9 25.12 5.70 -10.43
N ALA A 10 23.99 6.39 -10.59
CA ALA A 10 23.06 6.20 -11.71
C ALA A 10 23.70 6.46 -13.09
N ARG A 11 24.79 7.25 -13.14
CA ARG A 11 25.50 7.58 -14.38
C ARG A 11 26.61 6.57 -14.74
N GLU A 12 26.89 5.60 -13.88
CA GLU A 12 27.90 4.59 -14.16
C GLU A 12 27.40 3.63 -15.27
N GLN A 13 28.29 3.20 -16.17
CA GLN A 13 27.96 2.39 -17.34
C GLN A 13 27.29 1.05 -17.01
N GLN A 14 27.49 0.55 -15.79
CA GLN A 14 26.86 -0.68 -15.30
C GLN A 14 25.34 -0.57 -15.14
N PHE A 15 24.82 0.66 -15.06
CA PHE A 15 23.38 0.96 -14.94
C PHE A 15 22.78 1.49 -16.25
N THR A 16 23.56 1.54 -17.34
CA THR A 16 23.08 1.94 -18.66
C THR A 16 22.79 0.71 -19.53
N LEU A 17 21.85 0.86 -20.47
CA LEU A 17 21.36 -0.23 -21.34
C LEU A 17 22.46 -0.91 -22.19
N ASN A 18 23.66 -0.32 -22.27
CA ASN A 18 24.78 -0.78 -23.07
C ASN A 18 25.80 -1.61 -22.27
N ALA A 19 25.52 -1.97 -21.01
CA ALA A 19 26.38 -2.84 -20.22
C ALA A 19 26.52 -4.21 -20.92
N THR A 20 27.73 -4.52 -21.36
CA THR A 20 28.06 -5.74 -22.11
C THR A 20 27.58 -6.99 -21.40
N ASP A 21 27.00 -7.92 -22.17
CA ASP A 21 26.46 -9.19 -21.72
C ASP A 21 27.56 -10.08 -21.13
N ASP A 22 27.84 -9.89 -19.84
CA ASP A 22 28.53 -10.89 -19.04
C ASP A 22 27.56 -12.05 -18.73
N THR A 23 28.00 -13.27 -18.99
CA THR A 23 27.18 -14.47 -19.16
C THR A 23 26.55 -15.04 -17.87
N ASN A 24 26.55 -14.29 -16.77
CA ASN A 24 25.89 -14.65 -15.50
C ASN A 24 25.36 -13.41 -14.77
N LYS A 25 24.20 -12.88 -15.20
CA LYS A 25 23.56 -11.74 -14.54
C LYS A 25 22.77 -12.22 -13.31
N ASN A 26 23.25 -11.87 -12.11
CA ASN A 26 22.53 -12.09 -10.85
C ASN A 26 21.48 -10.99 -10.64
N VAL A 27 20.31 -11.36 -10.08
CA VAL A 27 19.26 -10.39 -9.71
C VAL A 27 19.65 -9.66 -8.42
N LEU A 28 19.76 -8.33 -8.48
CA LEU A 28 20.00 -7.49 -7.30
C LEU A 28 18.68 -7.24 -6.54
N ARG A 29 18.65 -7.54 -5.24
CA ARG A 29 17.50 -7.27 -4.37
C ARG A 29 17.83 -6.14 -3.40
N ILE A 30 17.21 -4.98 -3.61
CA ILE A 30 17.40 -3.79 -2.80
C ILE A 30 16.28 -3.72 -1.76
N CYS A 31 16.61 -3.71 -0.47
CA CYS A 31 15.64 -3.56 0.62
C CYS A 31 15.95 -2.28 1.40
N LEU A 32 15.04 -1.31 1.38
CA LEU A 32 15.14 -0.08 2.15
C LEU A 32 14.12 -0.10 3.29
N HIS A 33 14.62 -0.16 4.52
CA HIS A 33 13.78 -0.25 5.70
C HIS A 33 13.47 1.12 6.29
N SER A 34 12.21 1.35 6.68
CA SER A 34 11.76 2.54 7.41
C SER A 34 12.21 3.88 6.80
N VAL A 35 12.05 4.03 5.48
CA VAL A 35 12.46 5.23 4.74
C VAL A 35 11.50 6.39 5.05
N GLY A 36 12.06 7.59 5.27
CA GLY A 36 11.29 8.77 5.66
C GLY A 36 11.25 8.99 7.17
N SER A 37 12.38 8.75 7.85
CA SER A 37 12.51 9.05 9.28
C SER A 37 12.31 10.55 9.56
N PRO A 38 11.65 10.94 10.68
CA PRO A 38 11.51 12.33 11.09
C PRO A 38 12.83 13.10 11.22
N VAL A 39 13.94 12.40 11.43
CA VAL A 39 15.29 12.99 11.49
C VAL A 39 15.70 13.62 10.15
N TRP A 40 15.04 13.24 9.04
CA TRP A 40 15.30 13.78 7.70
C TRP A 40 14.45 15.01 7.37
N TYR A 41 13.53 15.41 8.26
CA TYR A 41 12.59 16.48 7.99
C TYR A 41 13.30 17.82 8.06
N ASP A 42 13.71 18.30 6.90
CA ASP A 42 14.10 19.69 6.67
C ASP A 42 13.10 20.36 5.72
N ARG A 43 13.34 21.64 5.38
CA ARG A 43 12.45 22.40 4.47
C ARG A 43 12.36 21.79 3.06
N GLY A 44 13.33 20.97 2.65
CA GLY A 44 13.42 20.37 1.32
C GLY A 44 12.94 18.92 1.25
N PHE A 45 12.68 18.29 2.40
CA PHE A 45 12.48 16.85 2.54
C PHE A 45 11.49 16.27 1.52
N SER A 46 10.28 16.81 1.42
CA SER A 46 9.25 16.28 0.52
C SER A 46 9.71 16.25 -0.95
N LYS A 47 10.37 17.32 -1.41
CA LYS A 47 10.89 17.43 -2.78
C LYS A 47 12.04 16.47 -3.01
N ASP A 48 13.00 16.44 -2.07
CA ASP A 48 14.18 15.61 -2.16
C ASP A 48 13.83 14.12 -2.09
N PHE A 49 12.79 13.78 -1.33
CA PHE A 49 12.33 12.40 -1.19
C PHE A 49 11.64 11.89 -2.47
N VAL A 50 10.77 12.71 -3.07
CA VAL A 50 10.18 12.44 -4.39
C VAL A 50 11.27 12.29 -5.45
N HIS A 51 12.28 13.17 -5.44
CA HIS A 51 13.40 13.10 -6.37
C HIS A 51 14.22 11.82 -6.17
N PHE A 52 14.56 11.48 -4.92
CA PHE A 52 15.26 10.24 -4.58
C PHE A 52 14.52 9.00 -5.12
N LEU A 53 13.22 8.87 -4.87
CA LEU A 53 12.44 7.73 -5.36
C LEU A 53 12.34 7.71 -6.88
N THR A 54 12.27 8.87 -7.52
CA THR A 54 12.25 8.98 -8.99
C THR A 54 13.55 8.43 -9.60
N VAL A 55 14.71 8.82 -9.05
CA VAL A 55 16.01 8.33 -9.52
C VAL A 55 16.17 6.84 -9.21
N LEU A 56 15.79 6.41 -8.01
CA LEU A 56 15.81 4.99 -7.63
C LEU A 56 14.95 4.15 -8.57
N LYS A 57 13.73 4.60 -8.89
CA LYS A 57 12.86 3.95 -9.87
C LYS A 57 13.55 3.83 -11.22
N ALA A 58 14.17 4.91 -11.71
CA ALA A 58 14.88 4.90 -12.99
C ALA A 58 16.03 3.87 -13.00
N ILE A 59 16.82 3.77 -11.92
CA ILE A 59 17.89 2.77 -11.79
C ILE A 59 17.31 1.36 -11.82
N VAL A 60 16.27 1.09 -11.03
CA VAL A 60 15.65 -0.24 -10.93
C VAL A 60 15.02 -0.66 -12.26
N ARG A 61 14.39 0.27 -12.99
CA ARG A 61 13.80 -0.03 -14.31
C ARG A 61 14.82 -0.33 -15.41
N ASN A 62 16.07 0.10 -15.26
CA ASN A 62 17.13 -0.10 -16.27
C ASN A 62 18.14 -1.19 -15.88
N THR A 63 17.92 -1.91 -14.78
CA THR A 63 18.83 -2.97 -14.30
C THR A 63 18.09 -4.25 -13.97
N LEU A 64 18.81 -5.36 -13.87
CA LEU A 64 18.28 -6.62 -13.36
C LEU A 64 18.16 -6.57 -11.83
N SER A 65 17.27 -5.71 -11.34
CA SER A 65 17.08 -5.47 -9.91
C SER A 65 15.61 -5.35 -9.51
N VAL A 66 15.35 -5.61 -8.23
CA VAL A 66 14.06 -5.38 -7.58
C VAL A 66 14.28 -4.55 -6.33
N CYS A 67 13.33 -3.66 -6.01
CA CYS A 67 13.40 -2.82 -4.83
C CYS A 67 12.15 -2.98 -3.96
N PHE A 68 12.37 -3.24 -2.67
CA PHE A 68 11.35 -3.29 -1.64
C PHE A 68 11.60 -2.16 -0.64
N ILE A 69 10.59 -1.33 -0.42
CA ILE A 69 10.70 -0.16 0.46
C ILE A 69 9.58 -0.22 1.49
N THR A 70 9.93 0.00 2.74
CA THR A 70 8.96 0.17 3.84
C THR A 70 9.02 1.61 4.33
N MET A 71 7.87 2.22 4.59
CA MET A 71 7.74 3.62 4.98
C MET A 71 6.71 3.77 6.12
N PRO A 72 7.03 4.51 7.20
CA PRO A 72 6.10 4.78 8.29
C PRO A 72 5.18 5.96 7.96
N TYR A 73 4.15 5.75 7.14
CA TYR A 73 3.27 6.82 6.64
C TYR A 73 2.60 7.64 7.76
N HIS A 74 2.35 7.05 8.93
CA HIS A 74 1.79 7.75 10.09
C HIS A 74 2.70 8.89 10.60
N LEU A 75 3.98 8.93 10.24
CA LEU A 75 4.90 10.02 10.60
C LEU A 75 4.83 11.20 9.62
N PHE A 76 4.13 11.06 8.49
CA PHE A 76 4.03 12.11 7.47
C PHE A 76 2.92 13.13 7.75
N HIS A 77 2.05 12.88 8.74
CA HIS A 77 0.94 13.78 9.09
C HIS A 77 1.39 15.19 9.51
N HIS A 78 2.62 15.33 10.03
CA HIS A 78 3.18 16.62 10.45
C HIS A 78 3.85 17.41 9.33
N LEU A 79 3.93 16.85 8.12
CA LEU A 79 4.56 17.51 6.97
C LEU A 79 3.56 18.45 6.28
N GLU A 80 4.07 19.57 5.77
CA GLU A 80 3.24 20.58 5.09
C GLU A 80 2.61 20.07 3.78
N ASP A 81 3.27 19.12 3.09
CA ASP A 81 2.80 18.55 1.82
C ASP A 81 1.80 17.41 2.04
N SER A 82 0.52 17.76 2.11
CA SER A 82 -0.60 16.82 2.27
C SER A 82 -0.69 15.75 1.17
N HIS A 83 -0.08 15.99 0.00
CA HIS A 83 -0.10 15.08 -1.14
C HIS A 83 1.15 14.20 -1.24
N LEU A 84 2.09 14.31 -0.30
CA LEU A 84 3.34 13.56 -0.34
C LEU A 84 3.09 12.05 -0.46
N CYS A 85 2.27 11.47 0.41
CA CYS A 85 1.97 10.02 0.40
C CYS A 85 1.43 9.54 -0.97
N ALA A 86 0.57 10.35 -1.61
CA ALA A 86 0.04 10.03 -2.93
C ALA A 86 1.13 10.10 -4.01
N LYS A 87 2.00 11.11 -3.98
CA LYS A 87 3.15 11.24 -4.89
C LYS A 87 4.10 10.04 -4.75
N LEU A 88 4.44 9.65 -3.53
CA LEU A 88 5.31 8.49 -3.26
C LEU A 88 4.67 7.19 -3.76
N THR A 89 3.39 6.99 -3.48
CA THR A 89 2.62 5.82 -3.96
C THR A 89 2.60 5.75 -5.49
N ASN A 90 2.48 6.88 -6.18
CA ASN A 90 2.52 6.94 -7.64
C ASN A 90 3.88 6.58 -8.23
N LEU A 91 4.97 6.86 -7.53
CA LEU A 91 6.32 6.46 -7.95
C LEU A 91 6.59 4.97 -7.76
N CYS A 92 5.91 4.30 -6.82
CA CYS A 92 6.01 2.86 -6.64
C CYS A 92 5.23 2.09 -7.73
N ASP A 93 5.73 0.90 -8.08
CA ASP A 93 5.03 0.01 -9.02
C ASP A 93 3.93 -0.80 -8.31
N TYR A 94 4.19 -1.20 -7.06
CA TYR A 94 3.24 -1.81 -6.15
C TYR A 94 3.24 -1.06 -4.82
N SER A 95 2.08 -0.92 -4.20
CA SER A 95 1.93 -0.30 -2.88
C SER A 95 0.92 -1.05 -2.05
N PHE A 96 1.28 -1.31 -0.79
CA PHE A 96 0.46 -2.02 0.19
C PHE A 96 0.49 -1.23 1.50
N GLY A 97 -0.69 -0.96 2.07
CA GLY A 97 -0.87 -0.38 3.39
C GLY A 97 -1.11 -1.47 4.42
N LEU A 98 -0.51 -1.34 5.60
CA LEU A 98 -0.81 -2.18 6.75
C LEU A 98 -1.50 -1.31 7.80
N GLU A 99 -2.69 -1.73 8.20
CA GLU A 99 -3.49 -1.06 9.23
C GLU A 99 -3.69 -2.02 10.38
N ALA A 100 -3.02 -1.76 11.50
CA ALA A 100 -3.12 -2.61 12.69
C ALA A 100 -4.41 -2.32 13.47
N PHE A 101 -5.03 -3.35 14.04
CA PHE A 101 -6.21 -3.19 14.91
C PHE A 101 -5.87 -2.72 16.32
N VAL A 102 -4.58 -2.72 16.68
CA VAL A 102 -4.11 -2.38 18.03
C VAL A 102 -4.61 -0.99 18.43
N GLY A 103 -5.46 -0.94 19.45
CA GLY A 103 -6.00 0.30 20.00
C GLY A 103 -7.24 0.85 19.28
N GLN A 104 -7.84 0.08 18.37
CA GLN A 104 -9.11 0.44 17.74
C GLN A 104 -10.29 -0.33 18.34
N ALA A 105 -11.51 0.23 18.21
CA ALA A 105 -12.73 -0.38 18.71
C ALA A 105 -13.08 -1.69 17.96
N GLU A 106 -12.58 -1.86 16.74
CA GLU A 106 -12.74 -3.05 15.90
C GLU A 106 -12.19 -4.32 16.58
N GLU A 107 -11.15 -4.22 17.41
CA GLU A 107 -10.62 -5.34 18.21
C GLU A 107 -11.67 -5.89 19.20
N GLN A 108 -12.60 -5.04 19.64
CA GLN A 108 -13.65 -5.36 20.61
C GLN A 108 -15.02 -5.63 19.96
N ALA A 109 -15.24 -5.17 18.73
CA ALA A 109 -16.56 -5.15 18.09
C ALA A 109 -17.01 -6.50 17.51
N ASN A 110 -16.08 -7.34 16.98
CA ASN A 110 -16.47 -8.60 16.34
C ASN A 110 -15.47 -9.74 16.67
N PRO A 111 -15.94 -10.91 17.15
CA PRO A 111 -15.10 -12.09 17.39
C PRO A 111 -14.19 -12.50 16.23
N LEU A 112 -14.57 -12.22 14.98
CA LEU A 112 -13.79 -12.57 13.79
C LEU A 112 -12.51 -11.76 13.63
N PHE A 113 -12.46 -10.53 14.15
CA PHE A 113 -11.24 -9.71 14.08
C PHE A 113 -10.17 -10.15 15.08
N LYS A 114 -10.53 -10.95 16.10
CA LYS A 114 -9.59 -11.42 17.14
C LYS A 114 -8.49 -12.32 16.61
N GLU A 115 -8.72 -13.02 15.50
CA GLU A 115 -7.69 -13.88 14.89
C GLU A 115 -6.64 -13.11 14.08
N TYR A 116 -6.91 -11.83 13.81
CA TYR A 116 -6.12 -10.98 12.94
C TYR A 116 -5.43 -9.86 13.70
N HIS A 117 -4.28 -9.43 13.18
CA HIS A 117 -3.53 -8.32 13.76
C HIS A 117 -3.84 -6.99 13.03
N GLY A 118 -4.45 -7.06 11.85
CA GLY A 118 -4.82 -5.90 11.06
C GLY A 118 -5.24 -6.23 9.64
N LEU A 119 -5.49 -5.18 8.86
CA LEU A 119 -5.84 -5.21 7.45
C LEU A 119 -4.63 -4.95 6.56
N LEU A 120 -4.64 -5.55 5.38
CA LEU A 120 -3.70 -5.27 4.30
C LEU A 120 -4.46 -4.63 3.15
N ASN A 121 -4.23 -3.34 2.96
CA ASN A 121 -4.86 -2.56 1.92
C ASN A 121 -3.96 -2.56 0.69
N ILE A 122 -4.47 -3.06 -0.43
CA ILE A 122 -3.78 -2.90 -1.71
C ILE A 122 -3.96 -1.44 -2.13
N GLY A 123 -2.87 -0.69 -2.23
CA GLY A 123 -2.90 0.71 -2.68
C GLY A 123 -2.76 0.82 -4.19
N LYS A 124 -1.75 0.17 -4.77
CA LYS A 124 -1.45 0.25 -6.20
C LYS A 124 -0.89 -1.05 -6.73
N ILE A 125 -1.33 -1.43 -7.93
CA ILE A 125 -0.75 -2.51 -8.75
C ILE A 125 -0.58 -1.97 -10.16
N THR A 126 0.66 -1.84 -10.63
CA THR A 126 0.96 -1.36 -11.99
C THR A 126 1.10 -2.53 -12.95
N ALA A 127 0.66 -2.35 -14.20
CA ALA A 127 0.90 -3.29 -15.31
C ALA A 127 2.36 -3.25 -15.77
N LEU A 128 3.29 -3.72 -14.94
CA LEU A 128 4.71 -3.74 -15.29
C LEU A 128 4.97 -4.91 -16.26
N ASN A 129 5.43 -4.60 -17.48
CA ASN A 129 5.68 -5.58 -18.54
C ASN A 129 4.44 -6.43 -18.92
N SER A 130 3.24 -5.91 -18.69
CA SER A 130 1.96 -6.55 -19.00
C SER A 130 1.02 -5.53 -19.64
N LEU A 131 0.07 -6.00 -20.44
CA LEU A 131 -0.97 -5.16 -21.05
C LEU A 131 -2.02 -4.69 -20.05
N ALA A 132 -2.24 -5.45 -18.97
CA ALA A 132 -3.19 -5.14 -17.93
C ALA A 132 -2.59 -5.40 -16.53
N PRO A 133 -2.96 -4.61 -15.52
CA PRO A 133 -2.57 -4.88 -14.15
C PRO A 133 -3.27 -6.13 -13.63
N PHE A 134 -2.65 -6.81 -12.67
CA PHE A 134 -3.31 -7.88 -11.94
C PHE A 134 -4.45 -7.31 -11.09
N THR A 135 -5.65 -7.90 -11.24
CA THR A 135 -6.80 -7.61 -10.39
C THR A 135 -7.02 -8.78 -9.44
N PRO A 136 -6.83 -8.58 -8.12
CA PRO A 136 -7.10 -9.63 -7.15
C PRO A 136 -8.59 -9.93 -7.06
N GLU A 137 -8.94 -11.16 -6.72
CA GLU A 137 -10.33 -11.60 -6.56
C GLU A 137 -11.09 -10.83 -5.46
N THR A 138 -10.39 -10.42 -4.41
CA THR A 138 -10.91 -9.55 -3.35
C THR A 138 -9.82 -8.59 -2.88
N ARG A 139 -10.25 -7.45 -2.33
CA ARG A 139 -9.39 -6.48 -1.64
C ARG A 139 -9.49 -6.60 -0.11
N ASP A 140 -10.42 -7.39 0.38
CA ASP A 140 -10.66 -7.62 1.81
C ASP A 140 -9.61 -8.61 2.30
N LEU A 141 -8.43 -8.09 2.60
CA LEU A 141 -7.28 -8.87 3.05
C LEU A 141 -6.96 -8.50 4.49
N ALA A 142 -6.78 -9.52 5.32
CA ALA A 142 -6.32 -9.36 6.69
C ALA A 142 -4.99 -10.10 6.87
N PHE A 143 -4.16 -9.57 7.77
CA PHE A 143 -2.89 -10.20 8.11
C PHE A 143 -2.90 -10.70 9.55
N LYS A 144 -2.23 -11.83 9.77
CA LYS A 144 -1.94 -12.34 11.10
C LYS A 144 -0.52 -12.85 11.23
N LEU A 145 0.07 -12.54 12.37
CA LEU A 145 1.36 -13.05 12.79
C LEU A 145 1.14 -14.38 13.51
N LYS A 146 1.65 -15.46 12.93
CA LYS A 146 1.88 -16.73 13.64
C LYS A 146 3.35 -16.79 14.04
N ARG A 147 3.69 -17.69 14.97
CA ARG A 147 5.04 -17.82 15.56
C ARG A 147 6.22 -17.60 14.61
N SER A 148 6.15 -18.11 13.37
CA SER A 148 7.21 -17.95 12.36
C SER A 148 6.68 -17.55 10.98
N LYS A 149 5.44 -17.04 10.88
CA LYS A 149 4.80 -16.75 9.59
C LYS A 149 4.00 -15.45 9.64
N PHE A 150 4.23 -14.61 8.64
CA PHE A 150 3.31 -13.54 8.27
C PHE A 150 2.29 -14.13 7.29
N VAL A 151 1.03 -14.23 7.70
CA VAL A 151 -0.05 -14.81 6.89
C VAL A 151 -0.95 -13.69 6.41
N ILE A 152 -1.25 -13.68 5.11
CA ILE A 152 -2.25 -12.81 4.49
C ILE A 152 -3.35 -13.73 3.97
N GLU A 153 -4.60 -13.46 4.34
CA GLU A 153 -5.75 -14.24 3.92
C GLU A 153 -6.95 -13.34 3.66
N LYS A 154 -7.94 -13.89 2.94
CA LYS A 154 -9.19 -13.19 2.66
C LYS A 154 -9.95 -13.01 3.96
N LEU A 155 -10.38 -11.79 4.23
CA LEU A 155 -11.24 -11.50 5.37
C LEU A 155 -12.64 -12.01 5.03
N HIS A 156 -13.01 -13.15 5.61
CA HIS A 156 -14.35 -13.68 5.52
C HIS A 156 -15.23 -13.00 6.57
N LEU A 157 -16.03 -12.04 6.13
CA LEU A 157 -17.15 -11.59 6.96
C LEU A 157 -18.16 -12.74 7.02
N PRO A 158 -18.66 -13.11 8.21
CA PRO A 158 -19.74 -14.07 8.32
C PRO A 158 -20.95 -13.47 7.56
N PRO A 159 -21.78 -14.31 6.94
CA PRO A 159 -23.07 -13.83 6.47
C PRO A 159 -23.76 -13.15 7.66
N ASP A 160 -24.26 -11.93 7.45
CA ASP A 160 -25.12 -11.27 8.44
C ASP A 160 -26.17 -12.30 8.83
N LEU A 161 -26.07 -12.79 10.08
CA LEU A 161 -27.22 -13.39 10.72
C LEU A 161 -28.18 -12.22 10.87
N ALA A 162 -28.95 -11.94 9.82
CA ALA A 162 -30.16 -11.18 9.92
C ALA A 162 -30.86 -11.72 11.15
N ALA A 163 -31.07 -10.82 12.12
CA ALA A 163 -31.78 -11.12 13.33
C ALA A 163 -33.12 -11.77 12.95
N GLU A 164 -33.20 -13.09 13.08
CA GLU A 164 -34.47 -13.75 13.28
C GLU A 164 -34.81 -13.57 14.77
N ASP A 165 -35.63 -12.55 15.00
CA ASP A 165 -36.64 -12.38 16.05
C ASP A 165 -36.31 -12.76 17.51
N GLY A 166 -36.21 -11.72 18.35
CA GLY A 166 -36.31 -11.84 19.80
C GLY A 166 -36.01 -10.57 20.60
N GLN A 167 -36.94 -9.60 20.59
CA GLN A 167 -37.18 -8.55 21.60
C GLN A 167 -36.01 -8.05 22.48
N SER A 168 -35.53 -6.81 22.26
CA SER A 168 -35.71 -5.67 23.20
C SER A 168 -34.81 -4.47 22.83
N SER A 169 -35.45 -3.39 22.36
CA SER A 169 -35.12 -1.96 22.55
C SER A 169 -33.70 -1.54 23.00
N SER A 170 -32.92 -0.89 22.11
CA SER A 170 -32.60 0.56 22.16
C SER A 170 -31.39 0.95 21.29
N ALA A 171 -31.47 2.16 20.71
CA ALA A 171 -30.43 2.95 20.03
C ALA A 171 -29.96 2.51 18.63
N ILE A 172 -30.69 2.97 17.61
CA ILE A 172 -30.26 3.00 16.20
C ILE A 172 -29.21 4.12 16.06
N VAL A 173 -27.95 3.77 15.78
CA VAL A 173 -26.95 4.71 15.25
C VAL A 173 -27.01 4.60 13.73
N PRO A 174 -27.28 5.68 12.97
CA PRO A 174 -27.45 5.57 11.53
C PRO A 174 -26.09 5.41 10.85
N THR A 175 -25.81 4.23 10.33
CA THR A 175 -24.73 4.00 9.36
C THR A 175 -25.25 4.37 7.97
N MET A 176 -24.69 5.42 7.39
CA MET A 176 -24.95 5.86 6.02
C MET A 176 -24.51 4.78 5.03
N SER A 177 -25.46 4.06 4.45
CA SER A 177 -25.23 3.13 3.34
C SER A 177 -25.85 3.69 2.06
N CYS A 178 -25.03 3.91 1.04
CA CYS A 178 -25.48 4.28 -0.30
C CYS A 178 -25.90 3.00 -1.05
N SER A 179 -27.16 2.60 -0.90
CA SER A 179 -27.81 1.65 -1.79
C SER A 179 -28.97 2.33 -2.51
N GLY A 180 -28.83 2.51 -3.82
CA GLY A 180 -29.80 3.15 -4.69
C GLY A 180 -31.16 2.47 -4.63
N GLY A 181 -32.15 3.20 -4.13
CA GLY A 181 -33.56 2.84 -4.22
C GLY A 181 -34.03 3.00 -5.66
N GLY A 182 -34.44 1.88 -6.27
CA GLY A 182 -35.03 1.86 -7.60
C GLY A 182 -36.34 2.66 -7.64
N VAL A 183 -36.30 3.81 -8.32
CA VAL A 183 -37.49 4.54 -8.73
C VAL A 183 -37.91 3.97 -10.09
N LYS A 184 -39.07 3.30 -10.13
CA LYS A 184 -39.74 2.97 -11.39
C LYS A 184 -40.26 4.27 -12.01
N SER A 185 -39.56 4.81 -13.03
CA SER A 185 -40.16 5.79 -13.91
C SER A 185 -40.84 5.09 -15.09
N LYS A 186 -42.12 5.40 -15.29
CA LYS A 186 -42.89 5.05 -16.48
C LYS A 186 -42.47 6.04 -17.57
N LEU A 187 -41.82 5.56 -18.63
CA LEU A 187 -41.54 6.35 -19.83
C LEU A 187 -42.73 6.19 -20.77
N ASP A 188 -43.40 7.30 -21.09
CA ASP A 188 -44.24 7.43 -22.29
C ASP A 188 -43.34 7.97 -23.41
N PHE A 189 -43.51 7.43 -24.62
CA PHE A 189 -42.75 7.76 -25.83
C PHE A 189 -43.10 9.13 -26.40
#